data_AF-A0AAD1ARW2-F1
#
_entry.id   AF-A0AAD1ARW2-F1
#
_cell.length_a   1.000
_cell.length_b   1.000
_cell.length_c   1.000
_cell.angle_alpha   90.00
_cell.angle_beta   90.00
_cell.angle_gamma   90.00
#
_symmetry.space_group_name_H-M   'P 1'
#
loop_
_entity.id
_entity.type
_entity.pdbx_description
1 polymer ?
#
loop_
_entity_poly.entity_id
_entity_poly.type
_entity_poly.pdbx_seq_one_letter_code
_entity_poly.pdbx_strand_id
1 'polypeptide(L)'
;MKDGTAAITNATNADEINQAFDTGKTNIDNAHQPGTAVDDQKANQKKALDDIAANVKKAIQDDPTLTTAEKQQQTANVDKALKDAKDAIDAAKDADSINQAFSDGKTNIEKAHQPGQTLDDQKNNQKKALDDKAIKIKQAIQGDPTLTTAEKNQQIAEVDKAVKDGKDAIDAGTNADEINKAFTDAKNNVDQAHKPGTAVDDQKDAQKKLLDEEAAKVKQDIKDDPTLTTAEKQQQSENVDKVRKDGQAAIDAATNADDINKAFETGKVNIDNAHQPGKTLDEQKAAQKKSLDEEAAKVKQDIQNDPTLTTTEKQQQAENVDKARKDGQAAIDAATTPDEVNQAFETGKVNIDNAHQPGTSLDDQKAAQKKSLADEATKVKQAIQDDPTLTTAEKQQQSENVDKAFLDGQKAIDQAQDADSVNTAFATGKANIDAQHQPGKSLADQRLTATTEIDKETAKVKQQIDNDPLLTDAEKADQKAKVDHEAALAKEALAKAMDADALNAALADGIKKIDAQYVPGTAKTPTPDQGPKPLTVDPQPTTTRPLSTTQTPTSPLPRTGDKPATGLAALGAFILSMFGFALTGKKRKRS
;
A
#
# COMPACT_ATOMS: atom_id res chain seq x y z
N MET A 1 -130.69 -52.47 -51.77
CA MET A 1 -130.71 -52.41 -53.26
C MET A 1 -131.42 -53.60 -53.89
N LYS A 2 -130.95 -54.86 -53.75
CA LYS A 2 -131.56 -56.04 -54.41
C LYS A 2 -133.08 -56.18 -54.22
N ASP A 3 -133.58 -55.79 -53.05
CA ASP A 3 -134.96 -56.03 -52.63
C ASP A 3 -135.95 -55.04 -53.28
N GLY A 4 -135.48 -53.83 -53.64
CA GLY A 4 -136.31 -52.80 -54.27
C GLY A 4 -136.67 -53.12 -55.73
N THR A 5 -135.71 -53.61 -56.52
CA THR A 5 -135.99 -54.06 -57.90
C THR A 5 -136.89 -55.31 -57.93
N ALA A 6 -136.79 -56.19 -56.93
CA ALA A 6 -137.71 -57.32 -56.80
C ALA A 6 -139.15 -56.86 -56.50
N ALA A 7 -139.33 -55.86 -55.61
CA ALA A 7 -140.64 -55.30 -55.31
C ALA A 7 -141.30 -54.65 -56.54
N ILE A 8 -140.56 -53.83 -57.32
CA ILE A 8 -141.07 -53.21 -58.55
C ILE A 8 -141.46 -54.27 -59.59
N THR A 9 -140.72 -55.38 -59.68
CA THR A 9 -140.96 -56.45 -60.67
C THR A 9 -142.21 -57.28 -60.36
N ASN A 10 -142.63 -57.34 -59.09
CA ASN A 10 -143.79 -58.12 -58.63
C ASN A 10 -145.08 -57.29 -58.51
N ALA A 11 -145.02 -55.99 -58.78
CA ALA A 11 -146.18 -55.09 -58.69
C ALA A 11 -147.19 -55.35 -59.82
N THR A 12 -148.48 -55.42 -59.47
CA THR A 12 -149.58 -55.80 -60.37
C THR A 12 -150.33 -54.60 -60.96
N ASN A 13 -150.11 -53.41 -60.41
CA ASN A 13 -150.76 -52.15 -60.82
C ASN A 13 -149.81 -50.96 -60.61
N ALA A 14 -150.21 -49.79 -61.13
CA ALA A 14 -149.37 -48.58 -61.09
C ALA A 14 -149.11 -48.07 -59.66
N ASP A 15 -150.07 -48.24 -58.74
CA ASP A 15 -149.93 -47.78 -57.36
C ASP A 15 -148.93 -48.63 -56.57
N GLU A 16 -148.92 -49.95 -56.81
CA GLU A 16 -147.89 -50.87 -56.29
C GLU A 16 -146.49 -50.57 -56.85
N ILE A 17 -146.38 -50.19 -58.14
CA ILE A 17 -145.09 -49.78 -58.73
C ILE A 17 -144.57 -48.50 -58.05
N ASN A 18 -145.43 -47.50 -57.85
CA ASN A 18 -145.08 -46.26 -57.16
C ASN A 18 -144.66 -46.53 -55.71
N GLN A 19 -145.43 -47.34 -54.97
CA GLN A 19 -145.11 -47.72 -53.59
C GLN A 19 -143.79 -48.50 -53.50
N ALA A 20 -143.50 -49.39 -54.45
CA ALA A 20 -142.23 -50.11 -54.52
C ALA A 20 -141.04 -49.19 -54.87
N PHE A 21 -141.24 -48.20 -55.74
CA PHE A 21 -140.26 -47.17 -56.05
C PHE A 21 -139.96 -46.29 -54.83
N ASP A 22 -140.97 -45.76 -54.15
CA ASP A 22 -140.82 -44.92 -52.96
C ASP A 22 -140.17 -45.69 -51.79
N THR A 23 -140.54 -46.96 -51.61
CA THR A 23 -139.90 -47.86 -50.63
C THR A 23 -138.44 -48.14 -51.01
N GLY A 24 -138.16 -48.37 -52.30
CA GLY A 24 -136.81 -48.57 -52.83
C GLY A 24 -135.92 -47.33 -52.63
N LYS A 25 -136.46 -46.14 -52.91
CA LYS A 25 -135.81 -44.84 -52.67
C LYS A 25 -135.53 -44.64 -51.18
N THR A 26 -136.54 -44.80 -50.32
CA THR A 26 -136.41 -44.68 -48.86
C THR A 26 -135.34 -45.63 -48.31
N ASN A 27 -135.26 -46.86 -48.83
CA ASN A 27 -134.24 -47.82 -48.42
C ASN A 27 -132.83 -47.50 -48.94
N ILE A 28 -132.68 -46.72 -50.02
CA ILE A 28 -131.38 -46.19 -50.47
C ILE A 28 -130.99 -44.98 -49.62
N ASP A 29 -131.91 -44.06 -49.39
CA ASP A 29 -131.71 -42.87 -48.55
C ASP A 29 -131.32 -43.27 -47.10
N ASN A 30 -131.99 -44.28 -46.53
CA ASN A 30 -131.66 -44.82 -45.20
C ASN A 30 -130.33 -45.60 -45.15
N ALA A 31 -129.94 -46.24 -46.25
CA ALA A 31 -128.66 -46.95 -46.34
C ALA A 31 -127.46 -45.99 -46.48
N HIS A 32 -127.70 -44.77 -46.96
CA HIS A 32 -126.73 -43.69 -46.90
C HIS A 32 -126.65 -43.12 -45.47
N GLN A 33 -125.71 -43.66 -44.69
CA GLN A 33 -125.26 -43.02 -43.46
C GLN A 33 -124.22 -41.95 -43.83
N PRO A 34 -124.51 -40.65 -43.69
CA PRO A 34 -123.51 -39.61 -43.93
C PRO A 34 -122.37 -39.74 -42.92
N GLY A 35 -121.13 -39.62 -43.40
CA GLY A 35 -119.99 -39.42 -42.51
C GLY A 35 -120.04 -38.06 -41.81
N THR A 36 -119.22 -37.89 -40.78
CA THR A 36 -119.00 -36.60 -40.10
C THR A 36 -118.80 -35.47 -41.12
N ALA A 37 -119.49 -34.33 -40.96
CA ALA A 37 -119.46 -33.27 -41.96
C ALA A 37 -118.03 -32.73 -42.17
N VAL A 38 -117.73 -32.25 -43.38
CA VAL A 38 -116.37 -31.78 -43.75
C VAL A 38 -115.89 -30.67 -42.79
N ASP A 39 -116.77 -29.74 -42.40
CA ASP A 39 -116.42 -28.67 -41.48
C ASP A 39 -116.22 -29.16 -40.04
N ASP A 40 -116.99 -30.16 -39.59
CA ASP A 40 -116.78 -30.82 -38.30
C ASP A 40 -115.44 -31.60 -38.28
N GLN A 41 -115.09 -32.27 -39.38
CA GLN A 41 -113.78 -32.91 -39.52
C GLN A 41 -112.64 -31.87 -39.45
N LYS A 42 -112.76 -30.75 -40.17
CA LYS A 42 -111.79 -29.65 -40.08
C LYS A 42 -111.68 -29.09 -38.66
N ALA A 43 -112.80 -28.82 -37.99
CA ALA A 43 -112.83 -28.29 -36.63
C ALA A 43 -112.14 -29.24 -35.62
N ASN A 44 -112.48 -30.53 -35.68
CA ASN A 44 -111.89 -31.55 -34.81
C ASN A 44 -110.38 -31.72 -35.06
N GLN A 45 -109.95 -31.83 -36.31
CA GLN A 45 -108.52 -31.98 -36.63
C GLN A 45 -107.71 -30.72 -36.29
N LYS A 46 -108.25 -29.51 -36.48
CA LYS A 46 -107.60 -28.27 -36.03
C LYS A 46 -107.44 -28.21 -34.51
N LYS A 47 -108.46 -28.65 -33.74
CA LYS A 47 -108.36 -28.72 -32.28
C LYS A 47 -107.31 -29.76 -31.84
N ALA A 48 -107.25 -30.91 -32.51
CA ALA A 48 -106.21 -31.90 -32.25
C ALA A 48 -104.80 -31.35 -32.52
N LEU A 49 -104.61 -30.51 -33.57
CA LEU A 49 -103.35 -29.81 -33.79
C LEU A 49 -103.04 -28.77 -32.69
N ASP A 50 -104.03 -28.05 -32.16
CA ASP A 50 -103.83 -27.16 -31.01
C ASP A 50 -103.36 -27.93 -29.77
N ASP A 51 -104.00 -29.06 -29.47
CA ASP A 51 -103.62 -29.92 -28.34
C ASP A 51 -102.20 -30.49 -28.52
N ILE A 52 -101.83 -30.91 -29.74
CA ILE A 52 -100.47 -31.37 -30.09
C ILE A 52 -99.47 -30.23 -29.93
N ALA A 53 -99.74 -29.05 -30.50
CA ALA A 53 -98.84 -27.89 -30.42
C ALA A 53 -98.65 -27.41 -28.98
N ALA A 54 -99.69 -27.42 -28.15
CA ALA A 54 -99.58 -27.11 -26.73
C ALA A 54 -98.66 -28.09 -25.99
N ASN A 55 -98.78 -29.39 -26.27
CA ASN A 55 -97.90 -30.42 -25.70
C ASN A 55 -96.44 -30.26 -26.17
N VAL A 56 -96.19 -29.99 -27.46
CA VAL A 56 -94.83 -29.80 -27.98
C VAL A 56 -94.21 -28.51 -27.43
N LYS A 57 -94.96 -27.41 -27.32
CA LYS A 57 -94.48 -26.20 -26.63
C LYS A 57 -94.14 -26.48 -25.17
N LYS A 58 -94.95 -27.28 -24.46
CA LYS A 58 -94.65 -27.67 -23.08
C LYS A 58 -93.35 -28.48 -23.02
N ALA A 59 -93.15 -29.43 -23.91
CA ALA A 59 -91.91 -30.21 -24.01
C ALA A 59 -90.68 -29.30 -24.22
N ILE A 60 -90.76 -28.33 -25.14
CA ILE A 60 -89.69 -27.33 -25.38
C ILE A 60 -89.40 -26.50 -24.12
N GLN A 61 -90.43 -26.07 -23.38
CA GLN A 61 -90.24 -25.26 -22.18
C GLN A 61 -89.70 -26.07 -20.99
N ASP A 62 -90.13 -27.33 -20.85
CA ASP A 62 -89.64 -28.26 -19.82
C ASP A 62 -88.20 -28.76 -20.12
N ASP A 63 -87.76 -28.80 -21.37
CA ASP A 63 -86.46 -29.34 -21.81
C ASP A 63 -85.28 -28.58 -21.18
N PRO A 64 -84.46 -29.18 -20.29
CA PRO A 64 -83.37 -28.45 -19.63
C PRO A 64 -82.15 -28.25 -20.54
N THR A 65 -82.06 -28.97 -21.67
CA THR A 65 -80.91 -28.93 -22.58
C THR A 65 -80.89 -27.68 -23.47
N LEU A 66 -82.03 -27.00 -23.62
CA LEU A 66 -82.19 -25.78 -24.41
C LEU A 66 -82.01 -24.53 -23.55
N THR A 67 -81.26 -23.56 -24.06
CA THR A 67 -81.22 -22.20 -23.51
C THR A 67 -82.56 -21.49 -23.67
N THR A 68 -82.81 -20.46 -22.88
CA THR A 68 -84.01 -19.60 -22.99
C THR A 68 -84.20 -19.03 -24.41
N ALA A 69 -83.11 -18.73 -25.12
CA ALA A 69 -83.16 -18.25 -26.50
C ALA A 69 -83.61 -19.34 -27.49
N GLU A 70 -83.08 -20.57 -27.36
CA GLU A 70 -83.48 -21.71 -28.20
C GLU A 70 -84.93 -22.12 -27.93
N LYS A 71 -85.39 -22.08 -26.67
CA LYS A 71 -86.78 -22.33 -26.29
C LYS A 71 -87.75 -21.35 -26.95
N GLN A 72 -87.39 -20.06 -26.98
CA GLN A 72 -88.17 -19.04 -27.68
C GLN A 72 -88.22 -19.31 -29.19
N GLN A 73 -87.08 -19.61 -29.81
CA GLN A 73 -87.02 -19.89 -31.25
C GLN A 73 -87.80 -21.15 -31.64
N GLN A 74 -87.70 -22.25 -30.89
CA GLN A 74 -88.46 -23.47 -31.17
C GLN A 74 -89.97 -23.30 -30.90
N THR A 75 -90.34 -22.52 -29.87
CA THR A 75 -91.75 -22.15 -29.63
C THR A 75 -92.33 -21.40 -30.83
N ALA A 76 -91.59 -20.44 -31.39
CA ALA A 76 -92.00 -19.71 -32.60
C ALA A 76 -92.08 -20.62 -33.84
N ASN A 77 -91.20 -21.63 -33.95
CA ASN A 77 -91.28 -22.64 -35.01
C ASN A 77 -92.56 -23.49 -34.89
N VAL A 78 -92.96 -23.88 -33.67
CA VAL A 78 -94.24 -24.58 -33.42
C VAL A 78 -95.44 -23.70 -33.80
N ASP A 79 -95.44 -22.40 -33.43
CA ASP A 79 -96.51 -21.48 -33.82
C ASP A 79 -96.64 -21.36 -35.34
N LYS A 80 -95.52 -21.31 -36.07
CA LYS A 80 -95.53 -21.31 -37.54
C LYS A 80 -96.08 -22.62 -38.10
N ALA A 81 -95.58 -23.77 -37.63
CA ALA A 81 -96.02 -25.09 -38.11
C ALA A 81 -97.52 -25.34 -37.84
N LEU A 82 -98.02 -24.91 -36.68
CA LEU A 82 -99.43 -24.95 -36.32
C LEU A 82 -100.28 -24.09 -37.27
N LYS A 83 -99.83 -22.87 -37.61
CA LYS A 83 -100.52 -22.03 -38.58
C LYS A 83 -100.53 -22.65 -39.97
N ASP A 84 -99.36 -23.05 -40.49
CA ASP A 84 -99.23 -23.65 -41.82
C ASP A 84 -100.16 -24.87 -41.97
N ALA A 85 -100.23 -25.71 -40.93
CA ALA A 85 -101.10 -26.89 -40.88
C ALA A 85 -102.59 -26.56 -40.82
N LYS A 86 -102.99 -25.53 -40.04
CA LYS A 86 -104.39 -25.06 -39.99
C LYS A 86 -104.85 -24.49 -41.32
N ASP A 87 -104.01 -23.70 -41.97
CA ASP A 87 -104.28 -23.14 -43.31
C ASP A 87 -104.41 -24.27 -44.36
N ALA A 88 -103.61 -25.34 -44.25
CA ALA A 88 -103.71 -26.53 -45.11
C ALA A 88 -105.01 -27.32 -44.89
N ILE A 89 -105.46 -27.50 -43.64
CA ILE A 89 -106.77 -28.12 -43.33
C ILE A 89 -107.93 -27.26 -43.86
N ASP A 90 -107.82 -25.92 -43.84
CA ASP A 90 -108.82 -25.05 -44.47
C ASP A 90 -108.89 -25.25 -45.99
N ALA A 91 -107.74 -25.38 -46.67
CA ALA A 91 -107.66 -25.59 -48.11
C ALA A 91 -108.13 -26.97 -48.60
N ALA A 92 -108.17 -27.98 -47.72
CA ALA A 92 -108.60 -29.35 -48.05
C ALA A 92 -110.09 -29.42 -48.43
N LYS A 93 -110.44 -30.32 -49.36
CA LYS A 93 -111.78 -30.41 -49.98
C LYS A 93 -112.57 -31.67 -49.63
N ASP A 94 -111.90 -32.67 -49.08
CA ASP A 94 -112.41 -34.01 -48.80
C ASP A 94 -111.70 -34.58 -47.55
N ALA A 95 -112.24 -35.68 -47.03
CA ALA A 95 -111.78 -36.30 -45.78
C ALA A 95 -110.31 -36.78 -45.86
N ASP A 96 -109.90 -37.34 -47.00
CA ASP A 96 -108.54 -37.86 -47.21
C ASP A 96 -107.52 -36.70 -47.22
N SER A 97 -107.82 -35.61 -47.93
CA SER A 97 -107.00 -34.39 -47.92
C SER A 97 -106.91 -33.75 -46.52
N ILE A 98 -108.00 -33.77 -45.74
CA ILE A 98 -108.01 -33.29 -44.35
C ILE A 98 -107.09 -34.15 -43.47
N ASN A 99 -107.19 -35.47 -43.58
CA ASN A 99 -106.39 -36.41 -42.79
C ASN A 99 -104.90 -36.39 -43.17
N GLN A 100 -104.58 -36.17 -44.45
CA GLN A 100 -103.21 -35.95 -44.92
C GLN A 100 -102.64 -34.63 -44.37
N ALA A 101 -103.37 -33.52 -44.53
CA ALA A 101 -102.95 -32.21 -44.01
C ALA A 101 -102.78 -32.21 -42.47
N PHE A 102 -103.64 -32.94 -41.75
CA PHE A 102 -103.47 -33.19 -40.32
C PHE A 102 -102.19 -33.99 -40.01
N SER A 103 -101.92 -35.06 -40.75
CA SER A 103 -100.75 -35.93 -40.52
C SER A 103 -99.42 -35.23 -40.80
N ASP A 104 -99.35 -34.48 -41.90
CA ASP A 104 -98.18 -33.64 -42.23
C ASP A 104 -98.03 -32.49 -41.22
N GLY A 105 -99.14 -31.86 -40.84
CA GLY A 105 -99.17 -30.80 -39.83
C GLY A 105 -98.66 -31.26 -38.47
N LYS A 106 -99.17 -32.39 -37.97
CA LYS A 106 -98.71 -33.07 -36.76
C LYS A 106 -97.19 -33.33 -36.82
N THR A 107 -96.73 -33.93 -37.92
CA THR A 107 -95.31 -34.27 -38.12
C THR A 107 -94.42 -33.04 -38.09
N ASN A 108 -94.84 -31.93 -38.72
CA ASN A 108 -94.09 -30.68 -38.75
C ASN A 108 -94.08 -29.96 -37.39
N ILE A 109 -95.19 -30.03 -36.63
CA ILE A 109 -95.28 -29.49 -35.27
C ILE A 109 -94.37 -30.28 -34.33
N GLU A 110 -94.44 -31.62 -34.32
CA GLU A 110 -93.59 -32.47 -33.47
C GLU A 110 -92.10 -32.30 -33.79
N LYS A 111 -91.75 -32.17 -35.08
CA LYS A 111 -90.37 -31.93 -35.51
C LYS A 111 -89.82 -30.54 -35.12
N ALA A 112 -90.67 -29.58 -34.76
CA ALA A 112 -90.23 -28.24 -34.35
C ALA A 112 -89.56 -28.22 -32.96
N HIS A 113 -89.80 -29.23 -32.11
CA HIS A 113 -88.94 -29.51 -30.95
C HIS A 113 -87.73 -30.32 -31.43
N GLN A 114 -86.54 -29.84 -31.10
CA GLN A 114 -85.28 -30.57 -31.21
C GLN A 114 -84.53 -30.38 -29.88
N PRO A 115 -84.19 -31.44 -29.13
CA PRO A 115 -83.43 -31.29 -27.90
C PRO A 115 -82.03 -30.74 -28.19
N GLY A 116 -81.47 -30.01 -27.22
CA GLY A 116 -80.11 -29.52 -27.27
C GLY A 116 -79.06 -30.61 -27.04
N GLN A 117 -77.79 -30.21 -26.97
CA GLN A 117 -76.72 -31.08 -26.49
C GLN A 117 -77.00 -31.50 -25.03
N THR A 118 -76.68 -32.74 -24.64
CA THR A 118 -76.97 -33.22 -23.28
C THR A 118 -76.28 -32.36 -22.22
N LEU A 119 -76.86 -32.26 -21.01
CA LEU A 119 -76.27 -31.44 -19.94
C LEU A 119 -74.86 -31.91 -19.57
N ASP A 120 -74.59 -33.21 -19.63
CA ASP A 120 -73.28 -33.77 -19.32
C ASP A 120 -72.25 -33.41 -20.41
N ASP A 121 -72.63 -33.46 -21.69
CA ASP A 121 -71.79 -32.98 -22.79
C ASP A 121 -71.53 -31.47 -22.68
N GLN A 122 -72.56 -30.66 -22.37
CA GLN A 122 -72.41 -29.21 -22.15
C GLN A 122 -71.44 -28.93 -20.99
N LYS A 123 -71.62 -29.60 -19.85
CA LYS A 123 -70.70 -29.50 -18.69
C LYS A 123 -69.28 -29.89 -19.07
N ASN A 124 -69.08 -31.03 -19.72
CA ASN A 124 -67.76 -31.50 -20.14
C ASN A 124 -67.07 -30.52 -21.11
N ASN A 125 -67.81 -29.98 -22.07
CA ASN A 125 -67.30 -28.98 -23.02
C ASN A 125 -66.90 -27.67 -22.31
N GLN A 126 -67.75 -27.15 -21.41
CA GLN A 126 -67.42 -25.92 -20.66
C GLN A 126 -66.27 -26.12 -19.65
N LYS A 127 -66.19 -27.27 -18.97
CA LYS A 127 -65.04 -27.61 -18.11
C LYS A 127 -63.74 -27.66 -18.91
N LYS A 128 -63.75 -28.27 -20.10
CA LYS A 128 -62.56 -28.30 -20.98
C LYS A 128 -62.18 -26.90 -21.46
N ALA A 129 -63.16 -26.07 -21.83
CA ALA A 129 -62.90 -24.67 -22.21
C ALA A 129 -62.31 -23.84 -21.05
N LEU A 130 -62.70 -24.14 -19.81
CA LEU A 130 -62.14 -23.53 -18.59
C LEU A 130 -60.70 -23.99 -18.33
N ASP A 131 -60.37 -25.27 -18.53
CA ASP A 131 -58.98 -25.77 -18.48
C ASP A 131 -58.09 -25.16 -19.57
N ASP A 132 -58.57 -25.14 -20.82
CA ASP A 132 -57.89 -24.51 -21.96
C ASP A 132 -57.64 -23.00 -21.74
N LYS A 133 -58.51 -22.35 -20.95
CA LYS A 133 -58.35 -20.95 -20.52
C LYS A 133 -57.34 -20.81 -19.37
N ALA A 134 -57.40 -21.68 -18.38
CA ALA A 134 -56.50 -21.66 -17.23
C ALA A 134 -55.04 -21.91 -17.62
N ILE A 135 -54.78 -22.82 -18.57
CA ILE A 135 -53.45 -23.06 -19.13
C ILE A 135 -52.86 -21.75 -19.69
N LYS A 136 -53.65 -20.96 -20.43
CA LYS A 136 -53.20 -19.69 -21.02
C LYS A 136 -52.90 -18.63 -19.96
N ILE A 137 -53.72 -18.54 -18.89
CA ILE A 137 -53.45 -17.60 -17.79
C ILE A 137 -52.21 -18.01 -16.98
N LYS A 138 -52.03 -19.31 -16.68
CA LYS A 138 -50.80 -19.78 -16.02
C LYS A 138 -49.56 -19.52 -16.87
N GLN A 139 -49.65 -19.65 -18.20
CA GLN A 139 -48.57 -19.28 -19.11
C GLN A 139 -48.27 -17.78 -19.09
N ALA A 140 -49.29 -16.92 -19.01
CA ALA A 140 -49.12 -15.47 -18.85
C ALA A 140 -48.41 -15.13 -17.54
N ILE A 141 -48.86 -15.69 -16.40
CA ILE A 141 -48.23 -15.49 -15.08
C ILE A 141 -46.76 -15.97 -15.08
N GLN A 142 -46.50 -17.18 -15.60
CA GLN A 142 -45.13 -17.71 -15.71
C GLN A 142 -44.22 -16.79 -16.54
N GLY A 143 -44.72 -16.28 -17.67
CA GLY A 143 -43.99 -15.41 -18.59
C GLY A 143 -43.87 -13.95 -18.15
N ASP A 144 -44.57 -13.52 -17.09
CA ASP A 144 -44.58 -12.13 -16.64
C ASP A 144 -43.23 -11.73 -16.01
N PRO A 145 -42.47 -10.75 -16.54
CA PRO A 145 -41.20 -10.34 -15.96
C PRO A 145 -41.36 -9.45 -14.70
N THR A 146 -42.55 -8.88 -14.47
CA THR A 146 -42.82 -7.96 -13.34
C THR A 146 -42.97 -8.69 -12.00
N LEU A 147 -43.28 -9.99 -12.02
CA LEU A 147 -43.55 -10.80 -10.84
C LEU A 147 -42.31 -11.62 -10.43
N THR A 148 -42.06 -11.66 -9.12
CA THR A 148 -41.12 -12.62 -8.51
C THR A 148 -41.64 -14.05 -8.63
N THR A 149 -40.75 -15.03 -8.51
CA THR A 149 -41.12 -16.45 -8.45
C THR A 149 -42.11 -16.75 -7.32
N ALA A 150 -42.06 -16.02 -6.21
CA ALA A 150 -43.02 -16.16 -5.10
C ALA A 150 -44.45 -15.72 -5.52
N GLU A 151 -44.58 -14.53 -6.11
CA GLU A 151 -45.87 -14.00 -6.56
C GLU A 151 -46.49 -14.84 -7.69
N LYS A 152 -45.66 -15.33 -8.62
CA LYS A 152 -46.10 -16.25 -9.68
C LYS A 152 -46.72 -17.52 -9.11
N ASN A 153 -46.07 -18.14 -8.12
CA ASN A 153 -46.58 -19.34 -7.47
C ASN A 153 -47.90 -19.07 -6.73
N GLN A 154 -48.05 -17.90 -6.10
CA GLN A 154 -49.33 -17.49 -5.50
C GLN A 154 -50.44 -17.34 -6.55
N GLN A 155 -50.21 -16.58 -7.63
CA GLN A 155 -51.24 -16.34 -8.66
C GLN A 155 -51.62 -17.63 -9.41
N ILE A 156 -50.68 -18.56 -9.62
CA ILE A 156 -50.97 -19.89 -10.18
C ILE A 156 -51.91 -20.68 -9.26
N ALA A 157 -51.74 -20.60 -7.93
CA ALA A 157 -52.65 -21.22 -6.97
C ALA A 157 -54.03 -20.52 -6.92
N GLU A 158 -54.08 -19.20 -7.10
CA GLU A 158 -55.35 -18.46 -7.30
C GLU A 158 -56.10 -18.94 -8.56
N VAL A 159 -55.39 -19.20 -9.68
CA VAL A 159 -55.96 -19.83 -10.89
C VAL A 159 -56.49 -21.25 -10.60
N ASP A 160 -55.70 -22.11 -9.95
CA ASP A 160 -56.14 -23.48 -9.63
C ASP A 160 -57.41 -23.51 -8.78
N LYS A 161 -57.49 -22.60 -7.79
CA LYS A 161 -58.71 -22.43 -6.99
C LYS A 161 -59.90 -21.97 -7.85
N ALA A 162 -59.72 -20.95 -8.68
CA ALA A 162 -60.78 -20.43 -9.55
C ALA A 162 -61.29 -21.47 -10.56
N VAL A 163 -60.40 -22.32 -11.10
CA VAL A 163 -60.78 -23.46 -11.96
C VAL A 163 -61.59 -24.50 -11.18
N LYS A 164 -61.16 -24.88 -9.98
CA LYS A 164 -61.88 -25.85 -9.16
C LYS A 164 -63.29 -25.35 -8.81
N ASP A 165 -63.38 -24.17 -8.23
CA ASP A 165 -64.66 -23.57 -7.84
C ASP A 165 -65.60 -23.40 -9.05
N GLY A 166 -65.03 -23.07 -10.22
CA GLY A 166 -65.76 -22.98 -11.49
C GLY A 166 -66.26 -24.33 -12.02
N LYS A 167 -65.46 -25.40 -11.89
CA LYS A 167 -65.88 -26.77 -12.26
C LYS A 167 -67.02 -27.26 -11.37
N ASP A 168 -66.91 -27.03 -10.06
CA ASP A 168 -67.97 -27.37 -9.10
C ASP A 168 -69.27 -26.61 -9.40
N ALA A 169 -69.18 -25.33 -9.78
CA ALA A 169 -70.34 -24.53 -10.18
C ALA A 169 -70.97 -24.99 -11.51
N ILE A 170 -70.16 -25.41 -12.49
CA ILE A 170 -70.64 -26.01 -13.75
C ILE A 170 -71.35 -27.35 -13.46
N ASP A 171 -70.83 -28.16 -12.54
CA ASP A 171 -71.47 -29.41 -12.12
C ASP A 171 -72.82 -29.20 -11.42
N ALA A 172 -72.95 -28.14 -10.63
CA ALA A 172 -74.20 -27.76 -9.96
C ALA A 172 -75.32 -27.28 -10.92
N GLY A 173 -74.99 -26.87 -12.15
CA GLY A 173 -75.97 -26.37 -13.11
C GLY A 173 -77.01 -27.42 -13.53
N THR A 174 -78.29 -27.06 -13.48
CA THR A 174 -79.44 -27.96 -13.76
C THR A 174 -80.01 -27.82 -15.17
N ASN A 175 -79.63 -26.75 -15.88
CA ASN A 175 -80.06 -26.43 -17.23
C ASN A 175 -78.97 -25.67 -18.01
N ALA A 176 -79.14 -25.51 -19.32
CA ALA A 176 -78.15 -24.90 -20.21
C ALA A 176 -77.78 -23.46 -19.81
N ASP A 177 -78.73 -22.63 -19.39
CA ASP A 177 -78.47 -21.22 -19.02
C ASP A 177 -77.64 -21.12 -17.72
N GLU A 178 -77.92 -21.96 -16.73
CA GLU A 178 -77.10 -22.08 -15.51
C GLU A 178 -75.66 -22.53 -15.80
N ILE A 179 -75.48 -23.54 -16.65
CA ILE A 179 -74.16 -24.05 -17.05
C ILE A 179 -73.36 -22.96 -17.77
N ASN A 180 -73.98 -22.23 -18.71
CA ASN A 180 -73.35 -21.14 -19.45
C ASN A 180 -73.01 -19.94 -18.56
N LYS A 181 -73.85 -19.62 -17.56
CA LYS A 181 -73.55 -18.59 -16.56
C LYS A 181 -72.38 -19.00 -15.67
N ALA A 182 -72.40 -20.21 -15.11
CA ALA A 182 -71.35 -20.73 -14.24
C ALA A 182 -69.99 -20.74 -14.95
N PHE A 183 -69.96 -21.15 -16.22
CA PHE A 183 -68.76 -21.07 -17.07
C PHE A 183 -68.27 -19.62 -17.26
N THR A 184 -69.18 -18.68 -17.53
CA THR A 184 -68.83 -17.27 -17.75
C THR A 184 -68.25 -16.63 -16.49
N ASP A 185 -68.85 -16.87 -15.32
CA ASP A 185 -68.34 -16.39 -14.03
C ASP A 185 -66.97 -17.02 -13.71
N ALA A 186 -66.84 -18.35 -13.88
CA ALA A 186 -65.59 -19.07 -13.68
C ALA A 186 -64.45 -18.57 -14.57
N LYS A 187 -64.73 -18.36 -15.86
CA LYS A 187 -63.78 -17.79 -16.82
C LYS A 187 -63.31 -16.40 -16.38
N ASN A 188 -64.22 -15.56 -15.89
CA ASN A 188 -63.89 -14.21 -15.42
C ASN A 188 -63.05 -14.23 -14.13
N ASN A 189 -63.30 -15.16 -13.21
CA ASN A 189 -62.46 -15.36 -12.02
C ASN A 189 -61.05 -15.84 -12.40
N VAL A 190 -60.94 -16.76 -13.37
CA VAL A 190 -59.64 -17.21 -13.92
C VAL A 190 -58.90 -16.07 -14.65
N ASP A 191 -59.60 -15.19 -15.36
CA ASP A 191 -59.02 -13.98 -15.96
C ASP A 191 -58.48 -12.99 -14.91
N GLN A 192 -59.15 -12.82 -13.76
CA GLN A 192 -58.76 -11.87 -12.71
C GLN A 192 -57.63 -12.36 -11.79
N ALA A 193 -57.21 -13.62 -11.90
CA ALA A 193 -56.14 -14.18 -11.07
C ALA A 193 -54.74 -13.70 -11.48
N HIS A 194 -54.52 -13.33 -12.76
CA HIS A 194 -53.27 -12.71 -13.21
C HIS A 194 -53.31 -11.20 -12.94
N LYS A 195 -52.36 -10.72 -12.13
CA LYS A 195 -52.15 -9.31 -11.79
C LYS A 195 -50.66 -9.01 -12.01
N PRO A 196 -50.28 -8.21 -13.01
CA PRO A 196 -48.89 -7.77 -13.15
C PRO A 196 -48.41 -7.03 -11.90
N GLY A 197 -47.12 -7.15 -11.60
CA GLY A 197 -46.44 -6.37 -10.58
C GLY A 197 -46.06 -4.97 -11.07
N THR A 198 -45.26 -4.26 -10.28
CA THR A 198 -44.62 -2.99 -10.67
C THR A 198 -43.79 -3.17 -11.95
N ALA A 199 -43.78 -2.18 -12.85
CA ALA A 199 -43.07 -2.31 -14.12
C ALA A 199 -41.56 -2.56 -13.90
N VAL A 200 -40.93 -3.32 -14.81
CA VAL A 200 -39.52 -3.74 -14.69
C VAL A 200 -38.60 -2.53 -14.52
N ASP A 201 -38.85 -1.44 -15.25
CA ASP A 201 -38.01 -0.23 -15.18
C ASP A 201 -38.26 0.58 -13.89
N ASP A 202 -39.50 0.66 -13.41
CA ASP A 202 -39.83 1.25 -12.09
C ASP A 202 -39.13 0.49 -10.95
N GLN A 203 -39.08 -0.85 -11.03
CA GLN A 203 -38.34 -1.68 -10.07
C GLN A 203 -36.83 -1.40 -10.13
N LYS A 204 -36.25 -1.28 -11.33
CA LYS A 204 -34.83 -0.94 -11.50
C LYS A 204 -34.50 0.40 -10.87
N ASP A 205 -35.29 1.43 -11.16
CA ASP A 205 -35.00 2.78 -10.68
C ASP A 205 -35.23 2.92 -9.16
N ALA A 206 -36.19 2.20 -8.59
CA ALA A 206 -36.34 2.06 -7.14
C ALA A 206 -35.09 1.43 -6.48
N GLN A 207 -34.58 0.32 -7.03
CA GLN A 207 -33.40 -0.35 -6.48
C GLN A 207 -32.10 0.44 -6.70
N LYS A 208 -31.94 1.12 -7.85
CA LYS A 208 -30.80 2.04 -8.09
C LYS A 208 -30.76 3.17 -7.06
N LYS A 209 -31.91 3.73 -6.70
CA LYS A 209 -32.02 4.79 -5.68
C LYS A 209 -31.60 4.30 -4.29
N LEU A 210 -32.03 3.09 -3.89
CA LEU A 210 -31.57 2.47 -2.63
C LEU A 210 -30.05 2.18 -2.66
N LEU A 211 -29.52 1.83 -3.83
CA LEU A 211 -28.09 1.59 -4.03
C LEU A 211 -27.26 2.90 -3.93
N ASP A 212 -27.81 4.02 -4.42
CA ASP A 212 -27.22 5.35 -4.24
C ASP A 212 -27.27 5.84 -2.78
N GLU A 213 -28.33 5.48 -2.04
CA GLU A 213 -28.47 5.80 -0.61
C GLU A 213 -27.45 5.05 0.26
N GLU A 214 -27.24 3.74 0.04
CA GLU A 214 -26.19 3.00 0.76
C GLU A 214 -24.78 3.50 0.38
N ALA A 215 -24.53 3.80 -0.90
CA ALA A 215 -23.25 4.36 -1.32
C ALA A 215 -22.97 5.75 -0.73
N ALA A 216 -24.01 6.55 -0.48
CA ALA A 216 -23.88 7.80 0.27
C ALA A 216 -23.57 7.55 1.75
N LYS A 217 -24.20 6.55 2.38
CA LYS A 217 -23.91 6.14 3.76
C LYS A 217 -22.46 5.67 3.91
N VAL A 218 -22.01 4.70 3.12
CA VAL A 218 -20.65 4.14 3.19
C VAL A 218 -19.57 5.18 2.90
N LYS A 219 -19.83 6.16 2.02
CA LYS A 219 -18.93 7.32 1.85
C LYS A 219 -18.83 8.22 3.08
N GLN A 220 -19.92 8.38 3.84
CA GLN A 220 -19.88 9.11 5.11
C GLN A 220 -19.15 8.28 6.19
N ASP A 221 -19.37 6.96 6.23
CA ASP A 221 -18.64 6.04 7.12
C ASP A 221 -17.12 6.10 6.87
N ILE A 222 -16.67 6.05 5.60
CA ILE A 222 -15.26 6.22 5.19
C ILE A 222 -14.71 7.61 5.58
N LYS A 223 -15.51 8.66 5.38
CA LYS A 223 -15.09 10.04 5.67
C LYS A 223 -14.86 10.26 7.17
N ASP A 224 -15.71 9.69 8.01
CA ASP A 224 -15.68 9.88 9.46
C ASP A 224 -14.72 8.89 10.17
N ASP A 225 -14.26 7.84 9.48
CA ASP A 225 -13.27 6.87 9.98
C ASP A 225 -11.96 7.55 10.45
N PRO A 226 -11.57 7.49 11.73
CA PRO A 226 -10.36 8.14 12.23
C PRO A 226 -9.06 7.38 11.93
N THR A 227 -9.14 6.16 11.38
CA THR A 227 -7.98 5.28 11.13
C THR A 227 -7.33 5.50 9.76
N LEU A 228 -8.05 6.12 8.82
CA LEU A 228 -7.62 6.31 7.42
C LEU A 228 -6.99 7.68 7.19
N THR A 229 -5.90 7.71 6.42
CA THR A 229 -5.35 8.94 5.83
C THR A 229 -6.31 9.58 4.83
N THR A 230 -6.13 10.87 4.55
CA THR A 230 -6.89 11.59 3.51
C THR A 230 -6.79 10.90 2.15
N ALA A 231 -5.62 10.33 1.82
CA ALA A 231 -5.40 9.59 0.58
C ALA A 231 -6.18 8.26 0.52
N GLU A 232 -6.21 7.50 1.61
CA GLU A 232 -6.99 6.26 1.70
C GLU A 232 -8.50 6.52 1.65
N LYS A 233 -8.98 7.57 2.33
CA LYS A 233 -10.39 7.99 2.27
C LYS A 233 -10.84 8.35 0.85
N GLN A 234 -10.02 9.08 0.11
CA GLN A 234 -10.26 9.36 -1.30
C GLN A 234 -10.31 8.07 -2.12
N GLN A 235 -9.32 7.18 -1.95
CA GLN A 235 -9.25 5.94 -2.73
C GLN A 235 -10.42 4.99 -2.47
N GLN A 236 -10.88 4.86 -1.22
CA GLN A 236 -12.05 4.06 -0.89
C GLN A 236 -13.36 4.71 -1.38
N SER A 237 -13.48 6.04 -1.30
CA SER A 237 -14.63 6.78 -1.84
C SER A 237 -14.78 6.63 -3.36
N GLU A 238 -13.67 6.59 -4.10
CA GLU A 238 -13.65 6.25 -5.53
C GLU A 238 -14.04 4.80 -5.80
N ASN A 239 -13.61 3.87 -4.94
CA ASN A 239 -14.00 2.46 -5.04
C ASN A 239 -15.51 2.28 -4.83
N VAL A 240 -16.11 2.95 -3.84
CA VAL A 240 -17.58 2.99 -3.64
C VAL A 240 -18.28 3.46 -4.92
N ASP A 241 -17.81 4.56 -5.55
CA ASP A 241 -18.40 5.03 -6.81
C ASP A 241 -18.25 4.04 -7.97
N LYS A 242 -17.20 3.22 -7.98
CA LYS A 242 -17.02 2.16 -8.97
C LYS A 242 -18.01 1.02 -8.73
N VAL A 243 -18.03 0.43 -7.54
CA VAL A 243 -18.91 -0.72 -7.25
C VAL A 243 -20.39 -0.36 -7.28
N ARG A 244 -20.75 0.89 -6.94
CA ARG A 244 -22.08 1.45 -7.16
C ARG A 244 -22.48 1.43 -8.63
N LYS A 245 -21.62 1.93 -9.53
CA LYS A 245 -21.87 1.89 -10.99
C LYS A 245 -21.94 0.46 -11.54
N ASP A 246 -21.07 -0.43 -11.07
CA ASP A 246 -21.10 -1.85 -11.45
C ASP A 246 -22.43 -2.50 -11.01
N GLY A 247 -22.94 -2.17 -9.82
CA GLY A 247 -24.24 -2.61 -9.31
C GLY A 247 -25.43 -2.01 -10.05
N GLN A 248 -25.41 -0.72 -10.37
CA GLN A 248 -26.44 -0.08 -11.21
C GLN A 248 -26.49 -0.73 -12.60
N ALA A 249 -25.33 -1.02 -13.21
CA ALA A 249 -25.26 -1.73 -14.49
C ALA A 249 -25.77 -3.18 -14.42
N ALA A 250 -25.58 -3.87 -13.28
CA ALA A 250 -26.16 -5.20 -13.06
C ALA A 250 -27.69 -5.15 -12.92
N ILE A 251 -28.24 -4.12 -12.25
CA ILE A 251 -29.69 -3.87 -12.17
C ILE A 251 -30.25 -3.53 -13.55
N ASP A 252 -29.56 -2.71 -14.36
CA ASP A 252 -29.97 -2.39 -15.73
C ASP A 252 -29.98 -3.63 -16.64
N ALA A 253 -29.03 -4.54 -16.48
CA ALA A 253 -28.94 -5.79 -17.23
C ALA A 253 -29.99 -6.86 -16.83
N ALA A 254 -30.61 -6.74 -15.66
CA ALA A 254 -31.64 -7.67 -15.20
C ALA A 254 -32.93 -7.57 -16.06
N THR A 255 -33.63 -8.69 -16.24
CA THR A 255 -34.78 -8.81 -17.14
C THR A 255 -36.11 -9.09 -16.44
N ASN A 256 -36.08 -9.30 -15.12
CA ASN A 256 -37.20 -9.72 -14.29
C ASN A 256 -36.97 -9.33 -12.82
N ALA A 257 -38.03 -9.36 -12.01
CA ALA A 257 -38.00 -8.95 -10.60
C ALA A 257 -36.99 -9.72 -9.73
N ASP A 258 -36.85 -11.04 -9.91
CA ASP A 258 -35.92 -11.85 -9.09
C ASP A 258 -34.45 -11.50 -9.37
N ASP A 259 -34.09 -11.33 -10.65
CA ASP A 259 -32.73 -10.89 -11.02
C ASP A 259 -32.44 -9.44 -10.62
N ILE A 260 -33.44 -8.54 -10.64
CA ILE A 260 -33.30 -7.15 -10.15
C ILE A 260 -32.96 -7.15 -8.66
N ASN A 261 -33.72 -7.87 -7.83
CA ASN A 261 -33.50 -7.95 -6.39
C ASN A 261 -32.14 -8.59 -6.07
N LYS A 262 -31.75 -9.64 -6.79
CA LYS A 262 -30.44 -10.29 -6.66
C LYS A 262 -29.27 -9.38 -7.06
N ALA A 263 -29.44 -8.57 -8.11
CA ALA A 263 -28.44 -7.59 -8.53
C ALA A 263 -28.29 -6.47 -7.50
N PHE A 264 -29.40 -6.00 -6.91
CA PHE A 264 -29.40 -5.04 -5.82
C PHE A 264 -28.64 -5.55 -4.58
N GLU A 265 -29.00 -6.71 -4.04
CA GLU A 265 -28.33 -7.30 -2.86
C GLU A 265 -26.82 -7.50 -3.10
N THR A 266 -26.45 -7.98 -4.29
CA THR A 266 -25.04 -8.14 -4.69
C THR A 266 -24.32 -6.79 -4.76
N GLY A 267 -24.96 -5.78 -5.35
CA GLY A 267 -24.42 -4.40 -5.41
C GLY A 267 -24.25 -3.80 -4.02
N LYS A 268 -25.23 -3.98 -3.13
CA LYS A 268 -25.21 -3.48 -1.75
C LYS A 268 -24.04 -4.08 -0.97
N VAL A 269 -23.89 -5.41 -0.99
CA VAL A 269 -22.76 -6.09 -0.34
C VAL A 269 -21.41 -5.63 -0.90
N ASN A 270 -21.30 -5.35 -2.20
CA ASN A 270 -20.07 -4.81 -2.79
C ASN A 270 -19.77 -3.37 -2.34
N ILE A 271 -20.81 -2.54 -2.13
CA ILE A 271 -20.68 -1.19 -1.55
C ILE A 271 -20.25 -1.27 -0.09
N ASP A 272 -20.92 -2.09 0.73
CA ASP A 272 -20.60 -2.27 2.16
C ASP A 272 -19.12 -2.69 2.33
N ASN A 273 -18.63 -3.61 1.51
CA ASN A 273 -17.24 -4.08 1.55
C ASN A 273 -16.21 -3.08 0.99
N ALA A 274 -16.62 -1.98 0.34
CA ALA A 274 -15.69 -1.00 -0.22
C ALA A 274 -15.07 -0.07 0.84
N HIS A 275 -15.67 0.02 2.04
CA HIS A 275 -15.03 0.55 3.23
C HIS A 275 -14.20 -0.55 3.91
N GLN A 276 -12.95 -0.25 4.23
CA GLN A 276 -12.08 -1.09 5.04
C GLN A 276 -11.32 -0.19 6.03
N PRO A 277 -11.43 -0.40 7.35
CA PRO A 277 -10.71 0.43 8.33
C PRO A 277 -9.20 0.24 8.21
N GLY A 278 -8.47 1.31 8.49
CA GLY A 278 -7.00 1.30 8.59
C GLY A 278 -6.51 0.74 9.92
N LYS A 279 -5.20 0.88 10.16
CA LYS A 279 -4.63 0.61 11.49
C LYS A 279 -5.11 1.66 12.49
N THR A 280 -5.30 1.28 13.74
CA THR A 280 -5.64 2.24 14.79
C THR A 280 -4.57 3.34 14.90
N LEU A 281 -4.96 4.54 15.33
CA LEU A 281 -4.03 5.68 15.45
C LEU A 281 -2.85 5.33 16.37
N ASP A 282 -3.09 4.56 17.44
CA ASP A 282 -2.05 4.14 18.38
C ASP A 282 -1.06 3.13 17.76
N GLU A 283 -1.51 2.21 16.90
CA GLU A 283 -0.61 1.33 16.13
C GLU A 283 0.25 2.12 15.14
N GLN A 284 -0.32 3.17 14.51
CA GLN A 284 0.43 4.06 13.60
C GLN A 284 1.47 4.87 14.38
N LYS A 285 1.09 5.46 15.51
CA LYS A 285 2.01 6.16 16.42
C LYS A 285 3.14 5.24 16.90
N ALA A 286 2.80 4.02 17.36
CA ALA A 286 3.79 3.05 17.82
C ALA A 286 4.78 2.64 16.72
N ALA A 287 4.29 2.42 15.49
CA ALA A 287 5.14 2.12 14.34
C ALA A 287 6.10 3.28 14.02
N GLN A 288 5.60 4.51 13.90
CA GLN A 288 6.46 5.65 13.55
C GLN A 288 7.43 6.06 14.67
N LYS A 289 7.06 5.90 15.94
CA LYS A 289 7.99 6.08 17.07
C LYS A 289 9.17 5.11 17.00
N LYS A 290 8.90 3.84 16.67
CA LYS A 290 9.94 2.82 16.48
C LYS A 290 10.86 3.18 15.30
N SER A 291 10.30 3.69 14.19
CA SER A 291 11.09 4.19 13.06
C SER A 291 12.02 5.36 13.46
N LEU A 292 11.57 6.28 14.32
CA LEU A 292 12.43 7.35 14.88
C LEU A 292 13.52 6.80 15.82
N ASP A 293 13.22 5.77 16.62
CA ASP A 293 14.23 5.13 17.47
C ASP A 293 15.31 4.41 16.64
N GLU A 294 14.92 3.79 15.51
CA GLU A 294 15.84 3.14 14.58
C GLU A 294 16.75 4.14 13.83
N GLU A 295 16.22 5.26 13.34
CA GLU A 295 17.06 6.31 12.72
C GLU A 295 17.95 7.02 13.77
N ALA A 296 17.44 7.30 14.97
CA ALA A 296 18.25 7.90 16.03
C ALA A 296 19.40 7.00 16.49
N ALA A 297 19.21 5.67 16.45
CA ALA A 297 20.29 4.72 16.66
C ALA A 297 21.33 4.77 15.53
N LYS A 298 20.89 4.87 14.27
CA LYS A 298 21.77 5.00 13.10
C LYS A 298 22.61 6.29 13.16
N VAL A 299 21.98 7.45 13.33
CA VAL A 299 22.69 8.74 13.36
C VAL A 299 23.64 8.85 14.57
N LYS A 300 23.31 8.24 15.72
CA LYS A 300 24.27 8.09 16.82
C LYS A 300 25.49 7.23 16.44
N GLN A 301 25.30 6.16 15.67
CA GLN A 301 26.41 5.36 15.16
C GLN A 301 27.26 6.15 14.14
N ASP A 302 26.62 6.93 13.27
CA ASP A 302 27.29 7.82 12.31
C ASP A 302 28.18 8.86 13.05
N ILE A 303 27.65 9.51 14.10
CA ILE A 303 28.40 10.44 14.99
C ILE A 303 29.58 9.75 15.69
N GLN A 304 29.38 8.55 16.24
CA GLN A 304 30.45 7.84 16.96
C GLN A 304 31.60 7.43 16.02
N ASN A 305 31.28 7.07 14.78
CA ASN A 305 32.25 6.70 13.74
C ASN A 305 33.01 7.88 13.14
N ASP A 306 32.55 9.13 13.34
CA ASP A 306 33.16 10.33 12.74
C ASP A 306 34.55 10.62 13.33
N PRO A 307 35.65 10.60 12.57
CA PRO A 307 36.99 10.88 13.09
C PRO A 307 37.27 12.38 13.30
N THR A 308 36.43 13.27 12.75
CA THR A 308 36.63 14.72 12.81
C THR A 308 36.14 15.36 14.12
N LEU A 309 35.27 14.66 14.85
CA LEU A 309 34.70 15.12 16.12
C LEU A 309 35.51 14.61 17.32
N THR A 310 35.76 15.48 18.29
CA THR A 310 36.25 15.10 19.63
C THR A 310 35.18 14.33 20.41
N THR A 311 35.58 13.59 21.44
CA THR A 311 34.66 12.89 22.36
C THR A 311 33.60 13.83 22.94
N THR A 312 33.97 15.07 23.25
CA THR A 312 33.05 16.11 23.75
C THR A 312 31.98 16.49 22.72
N GLU A 313 32.38 16.70 21.47
CA GLU A 313 31.45 17.04 20.38
C GLU A 313 30.54 15.85 20.02
N LYS A 314 31.09 14.62 20.02
CA LYS A 314 30.31 13.39 19.84
C LYS A 314 29.26 13.21 20.92
N GLN A 315 29.58 13.48 22.17
CA GLN A 315 28.61 13.46 23.26
C GLN A 315 27.53 14.52 23.01
N GLN A 316 27.91 15.77 22.70
CA GLN A 316 26.93 16.85 22.52
C GLN A 316 25.98 16.59 21.33
N GLN A 317 26.48 16.04 20.23
CA GLN A 317 25.63 15.67 19.08
C GLN A 317 24.75 14.44 19.38
N ALA A 318 25.24 13.44 20.13
CA ALA A 318 24.42 12.32 20.57
C ALA A 318 23.27 12.75 21.52
N GLU A 319 23.50 13.77 22.35
CA GLU A 319 22.47 14.43 23.17
C GLU A 319 21.47 15.21 22.30
N ASN A 320 21.93 15.90 21.25
CA ASN A 320 21.05 16.56 20.27
C ASN A 320 20.15 15.57 19.53
N VAL A 321 20.68 14.40 19.10
CA VAL A 321 19.88 13.32 18.52
C VAL A 321 18.82 12.83 19.51
N ASP A 322 19.17 12.63 20.78
CA ASP A 322 18.18 12.23 21.79
C ASP A 322 17.12 13.30 22.05
N LYS A 323 17.45 14.59 21.90
CA LYS A 323 16.47 15.66 21.97
C LYS A 323 15.54 15.63 20.75
N ALA A 324 16.08 15.61 19.54
CA ALA A 324 15.31 15.56 18.29
C ALA A 324 14.37 14.34 18.25
N ARG A 325 14.86 13.18 18.70
CA ARG A 325 14.07 11.94 18.86
C ARG A 325 12.92 12.13 19.85
N LYS A 326 13.16 12.71 21.03
CA LYS A 326 12.10 12.98 22.03
C LYS A 326 11.07 14.01 21.51
N ASP A 327 11.54 15.09 20.89
CA ASP A 327 10.67 16.13 20.30
C ASP A 327 9.77 15.52 19.21
N GLY A 328 10.33 14.69 18.32
CA GLY A 328 9.59 13.98 17.28
C GLY A 328 8.59 12.94 17.83
N GLN A 329 8.99 12.16 18.85
CA GLN A 329 8.07 11.23 19.53
C GLN A 329 6.91 11.98 20.23
N ALA A 330 7.16 13.14 20.82
CA ALA A 330 6.13 13.99 21.42
C ALA A 330 5.20 14.63 20.36
N ALA A 331 5.71 15.01 19.19
CA ALA A 331 4.89 15.46 18.07
C ALA A 331 3.98 14.32 17.53
N ILE A 332 4.50 13.09 17.44
CA ILE A 332 3.70 11.90 17.10
C ILE A 332 2.64 11.62 18.19
N ASP A 333 2.92 11.83 19.48
CA ASP A 333 1.91 11.72 20.53
C ASP A 333 0.81 12.77 20.41
N ALA A 334 1.17 14.02 20.09
CA ALA A 334 0.23 15.13 19.95
C ALA A 334 -0.65 15.04 18.70
N ALA A 335 -0.22 14.34 17.65
CA ALA A 335 -0.98 14.14 16.42
C ALA A 335 -2.35 13.49 16.67
N THR A 336 -3.40 14.00 16.03
CA THR A 336 -4.80 13.54 16.20
C THR A 336 -5.29 12.70 15.03
N THR A 337 -4.58 12.73 13.89
CA THR A 337 -4.93 12.04 12.65
C THR A 337 -3.74 11.25 12.07
N PRO A 338 -3.98 10.23 11.22
CA PRO A 338 -2.94 9.51 10.48
C PRO A 338 -2.00 10.43 9.67
N ASP A 339 -2.53 11.47 9.03
CA ASP A 339 -1.73 12.41 8.23
C ASP A 339 -0.79 13.25 9.10
N GLU A 340 -1.24 13.71 10.27
CA GLU A 340 -0.40 14.40 11.26
C GLU A 340 0.68 13.48 11.86
N VAL A 341 0.37 12.20 12.11
CA VAL A 341 1.36 11.21 12.59
C VAL A 341 2.49 11.04 11.57
N ASN A 342 2.17 10.97 10.28
CA ASN A 342 3.16 10.86 9.21
C ASN A 342 3.96 12.17 9.03
N GLN A 343 3.33 13.35 9.12
CA GLN A 343 4.03 14.63 9.09
C GLN A 343 4.99 14.81 10.28
N ALA A 344 4.57 14.42 11.48
CA ALA A 344 5.39 14.46 12.68
C ALA A 344 6.58 13.49 12.60
N PHE A 345 6.38 12.31 11.99
CA PHE A 345 7.45 11.36 11.69
C PHE A 345 8.52 11.95 10.77
N GLU A 346 8.14 12.42 9.57
CA GLU A 346 9.10 12.97 8.59
C GLU A 346 9.87 14.17 9.16
N THR A 347 9.16 15.06 9.89
CA THR A 347 9.78 16.21 10.57
C THR A 347 10.75 15.77 11.66
N GLY A 348 10.38 14.78 12.48
CA GLY A 348 11.23 14.21 13.51
C GLY A 348 12.48 13.54 12.92
N LYS A 349 12.32 12.82 11.80
CA LYS A 349 13.42 12.16 11.10
C LYS A 349 14.44 13.19 10.56
N VAL A 350 13.97 14.22 9.87
CA VAL A 350 14.85 15.31 9.37
C VAL A 350 15.59 16.01 10.51
N ASN A 351 14.95 16.21 11.66
CA ASN A 351 15.60 16.80 12.84
C ASN A 351 16.65 15.87 13.50
N ILE A 352 16.45 14.55 13.43
CA ILE A 352 17.44 13.55 13.84
C ILE A 352 18.63 13.56 12.87
N ASP A 353 18.38 13.47 11.56
CA ASP A 353 19.41 13.46 10.52
C ASP A 353 20.31 14.70 10.61
N ASN A 354 19.73 15.89 10.80
CA ASN A 354 20.47 17.16 10.91
C ASN A 354 21.28 17.32 12.20
N ALA A 355 21.08 16.47 13.22
CA ALA A 355 21.79 16.59 14.50
C ALA A 355 23.24 16.07 14.45
N HIS A 356 23.61 15.27 13.43
CA HIS A 356 25.01 15.02 13.07
C HIS A 356 25.52 16.15 12.17
N GLN A 357 26.64 16.76 12.56
CA GLN A 357 27.40 17.68 11.71
C GLN A 357 28.89 17.31 11.82
N PRO A 358 29.62 17.10 10.72
CA PRO A 358 31.05 16.80 10.78
C PRO A 358 31.84 17.99 11.36
N GLY A 359 32.94 17.68 12.03
CA GLY A 359 33.86 18.67 12.57
C GLY A 359 34.77 19.30 11.52
N THR A 360 35.73 20.11 11.97
CA THR A 360 36.84 20.57 11.11
C THR A 360 37.62 19.36 10.58
N SER A 361 38.05 19.39 9.31
CA SER A 361 38.70 18.22 8.71
C SER A 361 39.95 17.80 9.48
N LEU A 362 40.24 16.50 9.54
CA LEU A 362 41.37 15.99 10.31
C LEU A 362 42.71 16.57 9.81
N ASP A 363 42.84 16.85 8.51
CA ASP A 363 44.02 17.46 7.92
C ASP A 363 44.17 18.95 8.32
N ASP A 364 43.06 19.70 8.38
CA ASP A 364 43.06 21.09 8.88
C ASP A 364 43.42 21.14 10.38
N GLN A 365 42.88 20.22 11.18
CA GLN A 365 43.23 20.08 12.61
C GLN A 365 44.72 19.77 12.78
N LYS A 366 45.27 18.82 12.02
CA LYS A 366 46.69 18.48 12.02
C LYS A 366 47.56 19.67 11.59
N ALA A 367 47.16 20.42 10.55
CA ALA A 367 47.87 21.60 10.10
C ALA A 367 47.91 22.71 11.16
N ALA A 368 46.76 22.99 11.81
CA ALA A 368 46.66 23.98 12.88
C ALA A 368 47.52 23.63 14.10
N GLN A 369 47.46 22.36 14.56
CA GLN A 369 48.26 21.92 15.69
C GLN A 369 49.76 21.86 15.37
N LYS A 370 50.16 21.45 14.16
CA LYS A 370 51.56 21.52 13.71
C LYS A 370 52.11 22.95 13.71
N LYS A 371 51.31 23.93 13.26
CA LYS A 371 51.71 25.34 13.31
C LYS A 371 51.92 25.80 14.77
N SER A 372 50.96 25.51 15.65
CA SER A 372 51.04 25.86 17.07
C SER A 372 52.24 25.20 17.77
N LEU A 373 52.59 23.97 17.36
CA LEU A 373 53.77 23.26 17.85
C LEU A 373 55.09 23.91 17.38
N ALA A 374 55.12 24.42 16.13
CA ALA A 374 56.26 25.15 15.60
C ALA A 374 56.45 26.51 16.29
N ASP A 375 55.35 27.23 16.55
CA ASP A 375 55.37 28.51 17.27
C ASP A 375 55.98 28.34 18.68
N GLU A 376 55.61 27.26 19.40
CA GLU A 376 56.19 26.96 20.71
C GLU A 376 57.66 26.51 20.62
N ALA A 377 58.04 25.73 19.60
CA ALA A 377 59.43 25.34 19.38
C ALA A 377 60.35 26.55 19.16
N THR A 378 59.89 27.57 18.41
CA THR A 378 60.59 28.86 18.26
C THR A 378 60.71 29.58 19.61
N LYS A 379 59.64 29.64 20.39
CA LYS A 379 59.61 30.28 21.71
C LYS A 379 60.56 29.64 22.71
N VAL A 380 60.61 28.31 22.81
CA VAL A 380 61.52 27.61 23.74
C VAL A 380 62.98 27.74 23.29
N LYS A 381 63.26 27.69 21.99
CA LYS A 381 64.59 28.03 21.46
C LYS A 381 65.03 29.44 21.84
N GLN A 382 64.14 30.43 21.73
CA GLN A 382 64.45 31.80 22.14
C GLN A 382 64.80 31.87 23.64
N ALA A 383 64.02 31.21 24.50
CA ALA A 383 64.32 31.13 25.94
C ALA A 383 65.69 30.49 26.24
N ILE A 384 66.07 29.43 25.52
CA ILE A 384 67.39 28.79 25.63
C ILE A 384 68.52 29.75 25.20
N GLN A 385 68.33 30.52 24.12
CA GLN A 385 69.33 31.47 23.63
C GLN A 385 69.49 32.68 24.56
N ASP A 386 68.38 33.15 25.15
CA ASP A 386 68.37 34.27 26.10
C ASP A 386 68.86 33.90 27.52
N ASP A 387 68.92 32.61 27.86
CA ASP A 387 69.39 32.15 29.18
C ASP A 387 70.90 32.43 29.36
N PRO A 388 71.33 33.30 30.30
CA PRO A 388 72.74 33.62 30.45
C PRO A 388 73.49 32.57 31.28
N THR A 389 72.81 31.59 31.90
CA THR A 389 73.41 30.53 32.71
C THR A 389 73.97 29.37 31.88
N LEU A 390 73.62 29.28 30.60
CA LEU A 390 74.06 28.22 29.69
C LEU A 390 75.23 28.68 28.81
N THR A 391 76.21 27.80 28.62
CA THR A 391 77.26 27.97 27.60
C THR A 391 76.72 27.79 26.19
N THR A 392 77.42 28.32 25.18
CA THR A 392 77.06 28.15 23.77
C THR A 392 76.91 26.67 23.38
N ALA A 393 77.71 25.78 23.97
CA ALA A 393 77.61 24.34 23.73
C ALA A 393 76.31 23.74 24.31
N GLU A 394 75.93 24.13 25.53
CA GLU A 394 74.67 23.68 26.15
C GLU A 394 73.45 24.26 25.43
N LYS A 395 73.51 25.54 25.01
CA LYS A 395 72.47 26.20 24.20
C LYS A 395 72.25 25.49 22.86
N GLN A 396 73.33 25.13 22.18
CA GLN A 396 73.26 24.35 20.94
C GLN A 396 72.60 22.98 21.20
N GLN A 397 73.06 22.25 22.22
CA GLN A 397 72.53 20.92 22.52
C GLN A 397 71.03 20.94 22.90
N GLN A 398 70.59 21.91 23.71
CA GLN A 398 69.17 22.06 24.05
C GLN A 398 68.35 22.51 22.82
N SER A 399 68.90 23.37 21.96
CA SER A 399 68.23 23.78 20.71
C SER A 399 68.04 22.62 19.72
N GLU A 400 69.03 21.73 19.60
CA GLU A 400 68.92 20.48 18.82
C GLU A 400 67.90 19.50 19.42
N ASN A 401 67.82 19.42 20.75
CA ASN A 401 66.80 18.63 21.43
C ASN A 401 65.38 19.19 21.20
N VAL A 402 65.21 20.52 21.11
CA VAL A 402 63.93 21.13 20.72
C VAL A 402 63.56 20.75 19.28
N ASP A 403 64.49 20.80 18.31
CA ASP A 403 64.21 20.34 16.94
C ASP A 403 63.79 18.87 16.91
N LYS A 404 64.45 18.01 17.69
CA LYS A 404 64.08 16.61 17.81
C LYS A 404 62.67 16.43 18.41
N ALA A 405 62.38 17.09 19.53
CA ALA A 405 61.07 17.03 20.17
C ALA A 405 59.95 17.56 19.25
N PHE A 406 60.22 18.61 18.49
CA PHE A 406 59.32 19.16 17.47
C PHE A 406 59.07 18.19 16.31
N LEU A 407 60.09 17.55 15.76
CA LEU A 407 59.94 16.56 14.69
C LEU A 407 59.19 15.30 15.15
N ASP A 408 59.52 14.78 16.35
CA ASP A 408 58.81 13.64 16.93
C ASP A 408 57.34 13.99 17.26
N GLY A 409 57.06 15.22 17.71
CA GLY A 409 55.71 15.72 17.93
C GLY A 409 54.90 15.92 16.64
N GLN A 410 55.49 16.50 15.59
CA GLN A 410 54.84 16.60 14.27
C GLN A 410 54.47 15.21 13.72
N LYS A 411 55.36 14.23 13.87
CA LYS A 411 55.13 12.85 13.44
C LYS A 411 54.00 12.19 14.23
N ALA A 412 53.88 12.44 15.54
CA ALA A 412 52.76 11.97 16.33
C ALA A 412 51.43 12.58 15.86
N ILE A 413 51.41 13.88 15.52
CA ILE A 413 50.23 14.56 14.95
C ILE A 413 49.86 13.96 13.58
N ASP A 414 50.83 13.64 12.70
CA ASP A 414 50.54 12.95 11.43
C ASP A 414 49.91 11.57 11.63
N GLN A 415 50.39 10.81 12.62
CA GLN A 415 49.95 9.44 12.90
C GLN A 415 48.59 9.34 13.62
N ALA A 416 48.09 10.43 14.21
CA ALA A 416 46.77 10.48 14.83
C ALA A 416 45.64 10.17 13.82
N GLN A 417 44.64 9.39 14.24
CA GLN A 417 43.55 8.93 13.38
C GLN A 417 42.21 9.66 13.61
N ASP A 418 42.12 10.44 14.68
CA ASP A 418 40.94 11.19 15.12
C ASP A 418 41.35 12.50 15.84
N ALA A 419 40.37 13.38 16.07
CA ALA A 419 40.57 14.69 16.69
C ALA A 419 41.20 14.62 18.10
N ASP A 420 40.78 13.67 18.94
CA ASP A 420 41.30 13.53 20.31
C ASP A 420 42.76 13.05 20.30
N SER A 421 43.13 12.16 19.38
CA SER A 421 44.51 11.74 19.13
C SER A 421 45.37 12.88 18.63
N VAL A 422 44.85 13.75 17.74
CA VAL A 422 45.56 14.96 17.26
C VAL A 422 45.84 15.91 18.41
N ASN A 423 44.84 16.18 19.26
CA ASN A 423 44.98 17.05 20.43
C ASN A 423 45.94 16.45 21.49
N THR A 424 45.89 15.13 21.70
CA THR A 424 46.79 14.43 22.63
C THR A 424 48.24 14.43 22.13
N ALA A 425 48.46 14.21 20.83
CA ALA A 425 49.77 14.28 20.20
C ALA A 425 50.36 15.70 20.28
N PHE A 426 49.55 16.73 20.05
CA PHE A 426 49.94 18.13 20.24
C PHE A 426 50.35 18.42 21.68
N ALA A 427 49.50 18.11 22.66
CA ALA A 427 49.78 18.37 24.08
C ALA A 427 51.07 17.66 24.56
N THR A 428 51.27 16.42 24.13
CA THR A 428 52.47 15.63 24.44
C THR A 428 53.72 16.21 23.76
N GLY A 429 53.62 16.56 22.48
CA GLY A 429 54.71 17.21 21.73
C GLY A 429 55.11 18.55 22.35
N LYS A 430 54.12 19.36 22.75
CA LYS A 430 54.36 20.64 23.41
C LYS A 430 55.08 20.47 24.76
N ALA A 431 54.59 19.56 25.62
CA ALA A 431 55.25 19.28 26.90
C ALA A 431 56.70 18.77 26.72
N ASN A 432 56.95 17.95 25.68
CA ASN A 432 58.29 17.48 25.34
C ASN A 432 59.21 18.61 24.85
N ILE A 433 58.68 19.61 24.13
CA ILE A 433 59.41 20.81 23.72
C ILE A 433 59.73 21.69 24.93
N ASP A 434 58.72 22.01 25.75
CA ASP A 434 58.85 22.84 26.97
C ASP A 434 59.94 22.30 27.90
N ALA A 435 60.03 20.98 28.05
CA ALA A 435 60.99 20.30 28.93
C ALA A 435 62.45 20.41 28.48
N GLN A 436 62.76 20.85 27.26
CA GLN A 436 64.15 20.92 26.76
C GLN A 436 64.93 22.12 27.28
N HIS A 437 64.26 23.21 27.68
CA HIS A 437 64.94 24.31 28.37
C HIS A 437 65.21 23.90 29.81
N GLN A 438 66.48 23.68 30.13
CA GLN A 438 66.97 23.38 31.47
C GLN A 438 68.06 24.41 31.82
N PRO A 439 67.83 25.35 32.76
CA PRO A 439 68.81 26.36 33.08
C PRO A 439 70.07 25.73 33.70
N GLY A 440 71.22 26.36 33.47
CA GLY A 440 72.49 25.97 34.06
C GLY A 440 72.56 26.28 35.55
N LYS A 441 73.71 26.00 36.17
CA LYS A 441 74.01 26.50 37.52
C LYS A 441 73.95 28.03 37.53
N SER A 442 73.55 28.65 38.63
CA SER A 442 73.44 30.12 38.65
C SER A 442 74.79 30.79 38.35
N LEU A 443 74.76 31.99 37.76
CA LEU A 443 75.96 32.79 37.50
C LEU A 443 76.68 33.27 38.77
N ALA A 444 76.10 33.05 39.96
CA ALA A 444 76.80 33.19 41.23
C ALA A 444 77.61 31.92 41.53
N ASP A 445 77.01 30.73 41.41
CA ASP A 445 77.67 29.44 41.69
C ASP A 445 78.80 29.15 40.69
N GLN A 446 78.60 29.42 39.41
CA GLN A 446 79.64 29.27 38.38
C GLN A 446 80.84 30.19 38.66
N ARG A 447 80.57 31.45 39.03
CA ARG A 447 81.58 32.47 39.35
C ARG A 447 82.33 32.18 40.64
N LEU A 448 81.65 31.65 41.66
CA LEU A 448 82.27 31.14 42.88
C LEU A 448 83.18 29.93 42.59
N THR A 449 82.73 29.02 41.74
CA THR A 449 83.54 27.87 41.29
C THR A 449 84.79 28.34 40.55
N ALA A 450 84.65 29.22 39.55
CA ALA A 450 85.77 29.78 38.80
C ALA A 450 86.76 30.56 39.69
N THR A 451 86.25 31.36 40.65
CA THR A 451 87.08 32.05 41.64
C THR A 451 87.90 31.08 42.48
N THR A 452 87.31 29.94 42.86
CA THR A 452 87.97 28.87 43.63
C THR A 452 89.07 28.18 42.82
N GLU A 453 88.87 27.97 41.51
CA GLU A 453 89.92 27.43 40.64
C GLU A 453 91.07 28.44 40.40
N ILE A 454 90.77 29.74 40.28
CA ILE A 454 91.81 30.79 40.26
C ILE A 454 92.62 30.77 41.56
N ASP A 455 92.00 30.65 42.74
CA ASP A 455 92.71 30.56 44.02
C ASP A 455 93.60 29.32 44.14
N LYS A 456 93.12 28.16 43.69
CA LYS A 456 93.92 26.92 43.63
C LYS A 456 95.14 27.08 42.72
N GLU A 457 94.95 27.66 41.54
CA GLU A 457 96.03 27.80 40.55
C GLU A 457 97.06 28.85 41.00
N THR A 458 96.59 29.96 41.58
CA THR A 458 97.44 30.95 42.26
C THR A 458 98.33 30.29 43.32
N ALA A 459 97.80 29.38 44.13
CA ALA A 459 98.57 28.63 45.12
C ALA A 459 99.55 27.62 44.50
N LYS A 460 99.15 26.92 43.44
CA LYS A 460 99.98 25.96 42.68
C LYS A 460 101.19 26.63 42.04
N VAL A 461 101.00 27.74 41.31
CA VAL A 461 102.10 28.47 40.67
C VAL A 461 103.02 29.12 41.70
N LYS A 462 102.49 29.67 42.80
CA LYS A 462 103.33 30.14 43.93
C LYS A 462 104.20 29.02 44.51
N GLN A 463 103.66 27.82 44.69
CA GLN A 463 104.42 26.66 45.16
C GLN A 463 105.49 26.21 44.14
N GLN A 464 105.24 26.33 42.83
CA GLN A 464 106.28 26.08 41.81
C GLN A 464 107.43 27.09 41.90
N ILE A 465 107.12 28.38 42.02
CA ILE A 465 108.12 29.45 42.20
C ILE A 465 108.94 29.22 43.49
N ASP A 466 108.29 28.87 44.60
CA ASP A 466 108.99 28.59 45.86
C ASP A 466 109.90 27.35 45.80
N ASN A 467 109.49 26.32 45.04
CA ASN A 467 110.26 25.09 44.88
C ASN A 467 111.41 25.17 43.85
N ASP A 468 111.48 26.21 43.00
CA ASP A 468 112.59 26.37 42.04
C ASP A 468 113.91 26.67 42.79
N PRO A 469 114.95 25.83 42.70
CA PRO A 469 116.23 26.05 43.39
C PRO A 469 117.17 27.04 42.67
N LEU A 470 116.81 27.53 41.48
CA LEU A 470 117.63 28.41 40.65
C LEU A 470 117.19 29.89 40.70
N LEU A 471 116.03 30.19 41.29
CA LEU A 471 115.58 31.56 41.57
C LEU A 471 116.06 32.05 42.94
N THR A 472 116.55 33.28 43.00
CA THR A 472 116.84 33.97 44.28
C THR A 472 115.55 34.39 44.99
N ASP A 473 115.61 34.64 46.29
CA ASP A 473 114.45 35.07 47.09
C ASP A 473 113.78 36.35 46.56
N ALA A 474 114.56 37.26 45.95
CA ALA A 474 114.05 38.46 45.28
C ALA A 474 113.30 38.12 43.98
N GLU A 475 113.88 37.27 43.11
CA GLU A 475 113.22 36.81 41.89
C GLU A 475 111.93 36.02 42.21
N LYS A 476 111.92 35.24 43.30
CA LYS A 476 110.74 34.56 43.84
C LYS A 476 109.68 35.52 44.37
N ALA A 477 110.08 36.55 45.12
CA ALA A 477 109.15 37.56 45.64
C ALA A 477 108.46 38.30 44.48
N ASP A 478 109.22 38.74 43.47
CA ASP A 478 108.72 39.43 42.28
C ASP A 478 107.75 38.56 41.46
N GLN A 479 108.08 37.28 41.22
CA GLN A 479 107.18 36.37 40.49
C GLN A 479 105.89 36.10 41.27
N LYS A 480 105.98 35.88 42.60
CA LYS A 480 104.78 35.64 43.43
C LYS A 480 103.89 36.89 43.56
N ALA A 481 104.46 38.10 43.56
CA ALA A 481 103.70 39.35 43.53
C ALA A 481 102.98 39.56 42.18
N LYS A 482 103.59 39.14 41.06
CA LYS A 482 102.92 39.12 39.75
C LYS A 482 101.80 38.09 39.68
N VAL A 483 101.99 36.91 40.29
CA VAL A 483 100.91 35.91 40.45
C VAL A 483 99.72 36.50 41.22
N ASP A 484 99.94 37.23 42.32
CA ASP A 484 98.84 37.92 43.03
C ASP A 484 98.15 38.99 42.18
N HIS A 485 98.90 39.73 41.36
CA HIS A 485 98.35 40.74 40.46
C HIS A 485 97.45 40.13 39.38
N GLU A 486 97.92 39.10 38.66
CA GLU A 486 97.12 38.42 37.64
C GLU A 486 95.93 37.67 38.25
N ALA A 487 96.06 37.12 39.48
CA ALA A 487 94.94 36.53 40.20
C ALA A 487 93.87 37.57 40.58
N ALA A 488 94.26 38.78 40.97
CA ALA A 488 93.33 39.87 41.23
C ALA A 488 92.60 40.31 39.94
N LEU A 489 93.33 40.48 38.84
CA LEU A 489 92.74 40.81 37.53
C LEU A 489 91.81 39.71 37.00
N ALA A 490 92.17 38.44 37.17
CA ALA A 490 91.33 37.30 36.80
C ALA A 490 90.00 37.30 37.60
N LYS A 491 90.05 37.58 38.91
CA LYS A 491 88.85 37.72 39.73
C LYS A 491 88.00 38.93 39.34
N GLU A 492 88.61 40.05 38.94
CA GLU A 492 87.87 41.21 38.42
C GLU A 492 87.22 40.92 37.06
N ALA A 493 87.87 40.16 36.18
CA ALA A 493 87.29 39.69 34.93
C ALA A 493 86.12 38.72 35.18
N LEU A 494 86.28 37.77 36.10
CA LEU A 494 85.20 36.89 36.57
C LEU A 494 84.05 37.68 37.23
N ALA A 495 84.30 38.81 37.87
CA ALA A 495 83.25 39.68 38.41
C ALA A 495 82.47 40.42 37.31
N LYS A 496 83.10 40.71 36.16
CA LYS A 496 82.49 41.43 35.02
C LYS A 496 81.75 40.53 34.03
N ALA A 497 82.03 39.22 33.99
CA ALA A 497 81.37 38.27 33.11
C ALA A 497 79.84 38.22 33.34
N MET A 498 79.06 38.38 32.27
CA MET A 498 77.58 38.46 32.34
C MET A 498 76.87 37.15 32.03
N ASP A 499 77.61 36.15 31.53
CA ASP A 499 77.13 34.85 31.08
C ASP A 499 78.17 33.74 31.34
N ALA A 500 77.78 32.48 31.09
CA ALA A 500 78.61 31.31 31.35
C ALA A 500 79.87 31.22 30.46
N ASP A 501 79.80 31.64 29.19
CA ASP A 501 80.96 31.61 28.28
C ASP A 501 81.98 32.69 28.63
N ALA A 502 81.52 33.89 29.00
CA ALA A 502 82.36 34.96 29.52
C ALA A 502 83.04 34.55 30.84
N LEU A 503 82.37 33.80 31.71
CA LEU A 503 82.97 33.24 32.92
C LEU A 503 84.06 32.21 32.58
N ASN A 504 83.79 31.27 31.68
CA ASN A 504 84.76 30.26 31.25
C ASN A 504 85.97 30.88 30.53
N ALA A 505 85.76 31.90 29.70
CA ALA A 505 86.82 32.63 29.03
C ALA A 505 87.70 33.42 30.01
N ALA A 506 87.09 34.13 30.98
CA ALA A 506 87.82 34.85 32.02
C ALA A 506 88.60 33.90 32.95
N LEU A 507 88.05 32.72 33.27
CA LEU A 507 88.76 31.68 34.00
C LEU A 507 89.98 31.17 33.24
N ALA A 508 89.82 30.82 31.96
CA ALA A 508 90.89 30.25 31.14
C ALA A 508 92.02 31.26 30.84
N ASP A 509 91.68 32.52 30.55
CA ASP A 509 92.65 33.61 30.39
C ASP A 509 93.36 33.94 31.71
N GLY A 510 92.62 33.95 32.82
CA GLY A 510 93.17 34.15 34.17
C GLY A 510 94.20 33.08 34.56
N ILE A 511 93.83 31.79 34.46
CA ILE A 511 94.75 30.65 34.67
C ILE A 511 96.00 30.80 33.82
N LYS A 512 95.84 31.03 32.51
CA LYS A 512 96.94 31.16 31.56
C LYS A 512 97.89 32.32 31.89
N LYS A 513 97.37 33.44 32.41
CA LYS A 513 98.18 34.59 32.84
C LYS A 513 98.92 34.34 34.15
N ILE A 514 98.29 33.62 35.08
CA ILE A 514 98.89 33.19 36.35
C ILE A 514 100.04 32.21 36.09
N ASP A 515 99.81 31.14 35.31
CA ASP A 515 100.83 30.18 34.87
C ASP A 515 102.05 30.89 34.23
N ALA A 516 101.80 31.88 33.39
CA ALA A 516 102.83 32.63 32.68
C ALA A 516 103.74 33.52 33.56
N GLN A 517 103.44 33.68 34.86
CA GLN A 517 104.30 34.43 35.78
C GLN A 517 105.45 33.59 36.36
N TYR A 518 105.38 32.26 36.30
CA TYR A 518 106.51 31.40 36.64
C TYR A 518 107.52 31.38 35.50
N VAL A 519 108.71 31.92 35.76
CA VAL A 519 109.84 31.93 34.83
C VAL A 519 111.00 31.19 35.51
N PRO A 520 111.37 29.99 35.04
CA PRO A 520 112.40 29.18 35.69
C PRO A 520 113.76 29.90 35.82
N GLY A 521 114.42 29.70 36.95
CA GLY A 521 115.76 30.24 37.18
C GLY A 521 116.80 29.66 36.21
N THR A 522 117.77 30.48 35.80
CA THR A 522 118.83 30.08 34.86
C THR A 522 120.19 30.03 35.54
N ALA A 523 120.96 28.98 35.25
CA ALA A 523 122.27 28.74 35.86
C ALA A 523 123.30 29.80 35.42
N LYS A 524 123.65 30.72 36.33
CA LYS A 524 124.69 31.75 36.12
C LYS A 524 126.08 31.09 36.15
N THR A 525 126.77 31.08 35.01
CA THR A 525 128.17 30.60 34.93
C THR A 525 129.14 31.63 35.52
N PRO A 526 130.15 31.21 36.31
CA PRO A 526 131.09 32.13 36.94
C PRO A 526 132.19 32.57 35.98
N THR A 527 132.54 33.86 36.03
CA THR A 527 133.81 34.40 35.50
C THR A 527 134.78 34.59 36.66
N PRO A 528 136.08 34.28 36.48
CA PRO A 528 137.02 35.40 36.42
C PRO A 528 138.08 35.28 35.30
N ASP A 529 138.81 36.37 35.13
CA ASP A 529 139.82 36.66 34.11
C ASP A 529 141.19 36.00 34.37
N GLN A 530 141.94 35.70 33.29
CA GLN A 530 143.38 35.95 33.03
C GLN A 530 143.85 35.17 31.78
N GLY A 531 144.75 35.74 30.96
CA GLY A 531 145.20 35.19 29.66
C GLY A 531 146.44 34.25 29.70
N PRO A 532 147.13 33.95 28.57
CA PRO A 532 147.07 34.61 27.25
C PRO A 532 146.96 33.69 25.99
N LYS A 533 147.02 34.32 24.81
CA LYS A 533 147.16 33.76 23.42
C LYS A 533 148.46 32.92 23.24
N PRO A 534 148.69 32.10 22.15
CA PRO A 534 148.20 32.31 20.77
C PRO A 534 148.00 31.10 19.78
N LEU A 535 147.58 31.44 18.54
CA LEU A 535 147.88 30.81 17.22
C LEU A 535 147.32 29.43 16.77
N THR A 536 146.36 29.49 15.83
CA THR A 536 146.27 28.78 14.50
C THR A 536 146.61 27.28 14.32
N VAL A 537 145.74 26.54 13.59
CA VAL A 537 145.89 26.08 12.17
C VAL A 537 144.70 25.18 11.78
N ASP A 538 144.28 25.21 10.51
CA ASP A 538 143.30 24.31 9.85
C ASP A 538 144.07 23.32 8.93
N PRO A 539 143.81 21.99 8.97
CA PRO A 539 142.88 21.41 7.98
C PRO A 539 142.12 20.10 8.35
N GLN A 540 141.22 19.72 7.44
CA GLN A 540 140.60 18.41 7.13
C GLN A 540 141.59 17.19 7.01
N PRO A 541 141.17 15.89 6.76
CA PRO A 541 139.84 15.35 6.39
C PRO A 541 139.40 13.96 6.98
N THR A 542 138.21 13.46 6.56
CA THR A 542 137.75 12.03 6.46
C THR A 542 137.60 11.16 7.74
N THR A 543 136.66 10.20 7.88
CA THR A 543 135.54 9.66 7.04
C THR A 543 134.32 9.30 7.97
N THR A 544 133.32 8.41 7.78
CA THR A 544 133.04 7.24 6.88
C THR A 544 131.51 7.05 6.64
N ARG A 545 131.02 5.80 6.50
CA ARG A 545 129.65 5.29 6.20
C ARG A 545 129.68 3.74 6.37
N PRO A 546 128.64 2.91 6.07
CA PRO A 546 127.21 3.13 5.71
C PRO A 546 126.24 2.33 6.66
N LEU A 547 124.94 2.04 6.44
CA LEU A 547 124.13 1.70 5.25
C LEU A 547 122.59 1.84 5.54
N SER A 548 121.82 2.44 4.61
CA SER A 548 120.55 1.99 3.95
C SER A 548 119.33 1.42 4.73
N THR A 549 118.06 1.45 4.25
CA THR A 549 117.45 1.84 2.94
C THR A 549 115.90 2.03 3.00
N THR A 550 115.34 2.98 2.23
CA THR A 550 113.98 2.96 1.53
C THR A 550 112.68 2.87 2.37
N GLN A 551 111.45 3.20 1.92
CA GLN A 551 110.88 3.87 0.72
C GLN A 551 109.48 4.50 1.04
N THR A 552 108.89 5.24 0.09
CA THR A 552 107.50 5.79 0.08
C THR A 552 106.79 5.37 -1.25
N PRO A 553 105.58 5.83 -1.70
CA PRO A 553 104.43 6.55 -1.09
C PRO A 553 103.00 6.00 -1.52
N THR A 554 101.93 6.77 -1.22
CA THR A 554 100.66 6.98 -1.99
C THR A 554 99.29 6.35 -1.60
N SER A 555 98.25 7.20 -1.78
CA SER A 555 96.89 6.96 -2.34
C SER A 555 95.63 6.86 -1.43
N PRO A 556 94.46 7.43 -1.85
CA PRO A 556 93.19 7.44 -1.11
C PRO A 556 91.99 6.74 -1.81
N LEU A 557 90.87 6.60 -1.07
CA LEU A 557 89.50 6.19 -1.52
C LEU A 557 89.35 4.75 -2.07
N PRO A 558 88.11 4.20 -2.03
CA PRO A 558 87.31 4.14 -3.27
C PRO A 558 85.78 4.35 -3.09
N ARG A 559 85.06 4.40 -4.23
CA ARG A 559 83.58 4.47 -4.34
C ARG A 559 83.11 3.81 -5.65
N THR A 560 82.43 2.67 -5.59
CA THR A 560 81.73 1.93 -6.69
C THR A 560 80.85 0.83 -6.07
N GLY A 561 79.85 0.21 -6.73
CA GLY A 561 79.27 0.36 -8.08
C GLY A 561 78.05 -0.58 -8.28
N ASP A 562 77.37 -0.52 -9.43
CA ASP A 562 76.05 -1.16 -9.68
C ASP A 562 76.06 -2.59 -10.28
N LYS A 563 74.85 -3.22 -10.35
CA LYS A 563 74.36 -4.30 -11.26
C LYS A 563 74.57 -5.79 -10.81
N PRO A 564 73.81 -6.78 -11.36
CA PRO A 564 72.35 -6.80 -11.59
C PRO A 564 71.64 -8.18 -11.37
N ALA A 565 70.31 -8.20 -11.58
CA ALA A 565 69.49 -9.28 -12.20
C ALA A 565 68.87 -10.46 -11.41
N THR A 566 67.55 -10.63 -11.65
CA THR A 566 66.73 -11.86 -11.80
C THR A 566 66.53 -12.91 -10.67
N GLY A 567 65.26 -13.13 -10.30
CA GLY A 567 64.61 -14.43 -10.63
C GLY A 567 63.62 -15.09 -9.64
N LEU A 568 62.31 -14.98 -9.92
CA LEU A 568 61.21 -15.94 -9.57
C LEU A 568 60.88 -16.19 -8.06
N ALA A 569 59.67 -16.59 -7.64
CA ALA A 569 58.34 -16.64 -8.28
C ALA A 569 57.17 -16.84 -7.27
N ALA A 570 55.94 -16.64 -7.77
CA ALA A 570 54.72 -17.43 -7.52
C ALA A 570 53.71 -17.07 -6.39
N LEU A 571 52.43 -17.20 -6.77
CA LEU A 571 51.15 -17.12 -6.03
C LEU A 571 50.81 -15.79 -5.31
N GLY A 572 49.54 -15.35 -5.30
CA GLY A 572 48.38 -15.85 -6.06
C GLY A 572 47.01 -15.34 -5.55
N ALA A 573 45.99 -15.45 -6.40
CA ALA A 573 44.56 -15.14 -6.17
C ALA A 573 44.13 -13.66 -6.12
N PHE A 574 43.53 -13.19 -7.23
CA PHE A 574 42.77 -11.94 -7.32
C PHE A 574 41.28 -12.31 -7.48
N ILE A 575 40.46 -12.08 -6.45
CA ILE A 575 39.02 -12.37 -6.49
C ILE A 575 38.25 -11.10 -6.85
N LEU A 576 37.80 -11.01 -8.10
CA LEU A 576 36.90 -9.96 -8.57
C LEU A 576 35.49 -10.56 -8.70
N SER A 577 34.70 -10.50 -7.62
CA SER A 577 33.36 -11.09 -7.60
C SER A 577 32.34 -10.22 -8.34
N MET A 578 31.87 -10.69 -9.50
CA MET A 578 30.60 -10.19 -10.06
C MET A 578 29.42 -10.64 -9.19
N PHE A 579 28.67 -9.69 -8.65
CA PHE A 579 27.22 -9.81 -8.46
C PHE A 579 26.59 -8.49 -8.94
N GLY A 580 25.54 -8.45 -9.76
CA GLY A 580 24.72 -9.57 -10.23
C GLY A 580 23.38 -9.66 -9.50
N PHE A 581 22.63 -8.56 -9.45
CA PHE A 581 21.24 -8.56 -9.00
C PHE A 581 20.31 -8.05 -10.10
N ALA A 582 19.47 -8.95 -10.58
CA ALA A 582 18.38 -8.69 -11.51
C ALA A 582 17.22 -9.64 -11.12
N LEU A 583 16.06 -9.50 -11.78
CA LEU A 583 14.78 -10.15 -11.47
C LEU A 583 14.08 -9.61 -10.19
N THR A 584 12.76 -9.45 -10.14
CA THR A 584 11.70 -9.34 -11.19
C THR A 584 10.45 -8.74 -10.55
N GLY A 585 9.52 -8.11 -11.30
CA GLY A 585 8.28 -7.68 -10.64
C GLY A 585 7.15 -6.97 -11.40
N LYS A 586 6.95 -7.11 -12.73
CA LYS A 586 5.74 -6.53 -13.37
C LYS A 586 5.17 -7.33 -14.54
N LYS A 587 4.19 -8.19 -14.26
CA LYS A 587 3.37 -8.85 -15.30
C LYS A 587 2.36 -7.85 -15.87
N ARG A 588 2.33 -7.69 -17.20
CA ARG A 588 1.12 -7.22 -17.91
C ARG A 588 0.23 -8.43 -18.18
N LYS A 589 -1.08 -8.33 -17.89
CA LYS A 589 -2.09 -9.17 -18.53
C LYS A 589 -2.63 -8.43 -19.76
N ARG A 590 -2.92 -9.18 -20.83
CA ARG A 590 -3.99 -8.86 -21.77
C ARG A 590 -5.05 -9.95 -21.60
N SER A 591 -6.29 -9.51 -21.42
CA SER A 591 -7.50 -10.15 -21.94
C SER A 591 -8.59 -9.09 -22.00
#